data_AF-A0A6V7K3T6-F1
#
_entry.id   AF-A0A6V7K3T6-F1
#
_cell.length_a   1.000
_cell.length_b   1.000
_cell.length_c   1.000
_cell.angle_alpha   90.00
_cell.angle_beta   90.00
_cell.angle_gamma   90.00
#
_symmetry.space_group_name_H-M   'P 1'
#
loop_
_entity.id
_entity.type
_entity.pdbx_description
1 polymer ?
#
loop_
_entity_poly.entity_id
_entity_poly.type
_entity_poly.pdbx_seq_one_letter_code
_entity_poly.pdbx_strand_id
1 'polypeptide(L)' 'TRIEGKVEAIPRDELLKFWNSSPIYAKIRGHLCNQDSEVDWDEHKKRHDELLEKVQKNPQILSMPDH' A
#
# COMPACT_ATOMS: atom_id res chain seq x y z
N THR A 1 -22.39 15.39 -11.16
CA THR A 1 -21.68 15.51 -12.45
C THR A 1 -21.14 14.15 -12.84
N ARG A 2 -21.33 13.73 -14.09
CA ARG A 2 -20.76 12.48 -14.64
C ARG A 2 -19.55 12.86 -15.48
N ILE A 3 -18.43 12.15 -15.29
CA ILE A 3 -17.17 12.35 -16.03
C ILE A 3 -16.91 11.09 -16.83
N GLU A 4 -16.59 11.24 -18.11
CA GLU A 4 -16.25 10.15 -19.03
C GLU A 4 -14.96 10.52 -19.77
N GLY A 5 -14.09 9.54 -19.99
CA GLY A 5 -12.80 9.75 -20.63
C GLY A 5 -11.96 8.49 -20.68
N LYS A 6 -10.82 8.58 -21.35
CA LYS A 6 -9.84 7.49 -21.44
C LYS A 6 -9.07 7.38 -20.13
N VAL A 7 -8.90 6.16 -19.63
CA VAL A 7 -8.05 5.86 -18.47
C VAL A 7 -6.63 5.59 -18.97
N GLU A 8 -5.65 6.24 -18.36
CA GLU A 8 -4.23 6.05 -18.64
C GLU A 8 -3.48 5.79 -17.33
N ALA A 9 -2.48 4.90 -17.38
CA ALA A 9 -1.65 4.61 -16.21
C ALA A 9 -0.73 5.80 -15.93
N ILE A 10 -0.62 6.17 -14.65
CA ILE A 10 0.25 7.26 -14.21
C ILE A 10 1.71 6.76 -14.23
N PRO A 11 2.68 7.57 -14.68
CA PRO A 11 4.10 7.25 -14.58
C PRO A 11 4.54 6.92 -13.15
N ARG A 12 5.48 5.97 -13.01
CA ARG A 12 5.94 5.47 -11.70
C ARG A 12 6.58 6.55 -10.83
N ASP A 13 7.28 7.51 -11.43
CA ASP A 13 7.92 8.64 -10.76
C ASP A 13 6.89 9.65 -10.22
N GLU A 14 5.78 9.84 -10.92
CA GLU A 14 4.66 10.63 -10.43
C GLU A 14 3.92 9.89 -9.31
N LEU A 15 3.69 8.58 -9.46
CA LEU A 15 3.10 7.74 -8.42
C LEU A 15 3.93 7.75 -7.13
N LEU A 16 5.25 7.76 -7.25
CA LEU A 16 6.17 7.82 -6.10
C LEU A 16 5.96 9.06 -5.24
N LYS A 17 5.54 10.20 -5.81
CA LYS A 17 5.25 11.42 -5.06
C LYS A 17 4.04 11.22 -4.13
N PHE A 18 3.00 10.57 -4.64
CA PHE A 18 1.81 10.20 -3.87
C PHE A 18 2.11 9.12 -2.83
N TRP A 19 2.94 8.14 -3.19
CA TRP A 19 3.40 7.14 -2.24
C TRP A 19 4.15 7.80 -1.08
N ASN A 20 5.13 8.66 -1.36
CA ASN A 20 5.95 9.27 -0.33
C ASN A 20 5.14 10.13 0.65
N SER A 21 4.14 10.88 0.17
CA SER A 21 3.25 11.68 1.02
C SER A 21 2.19 10.87 1.79
N SER A 22 1.99 9.60 1.41
CA SER A 22 1.00 8.75 2.06
C SER A 22 1.39 8.42 3.50
N PRO A 23 0.42 8.37 4.43
CA PRO A 23 0.67 8.04 5.82
C PRO A 23 1.09 6.56 5.97
N ILE A 24 1.77 6.26 7.07
CA ILE A 24 2.37 4.94 7.33
C ILE A 24 1.34 3.80 7.28
N TYR A 25 0.13 4.01 7.81
CA TYR A 25 -0.94 3.00 7.81
C TYR A 25 -1.42 2.69 6.39
N ALA A 26 -1.43 3.67 5.49
CA ALA A 26 -1.85 3.47 4.10
C ALA A 26 -0.80 2.65 3.34
N LYS A 27 0.48 2.95 3.58
CA LYS A 27 1.60 2.16 3.04
C LYS A 27 1.58 0.72 3.54
N ILE A 28 1.39 0.51 4.85
CA ILE A 28 1.26 -0.82 5.45
C ILE A 28 0.13 -1.61 4.78
N ARG A 29 -1.04 -1.00 4.60
CA ARG A 29 -2.17 -1.65 3.90
C ARG A 29 -1.88 -1.93 2.43
N GLY A 30 -1.16 -1.05 1.74
CA GLY A 30 -0.72 -1.28 0.36
C GLY A 30 0.18 -2.52 0.22
N HIS A 31 1.00 -2.85 1.22
CA HIS A 31 1.79 -4.07 1.24
C HIS A 31 1.05 -5.31 1.76
N LEU A 32 0.09 -5.11 2.66
CA LEU A 32 -0.58 -6.19 3.37
C LEU A 32 -1.78 -6.74 2.61
N CYS A 33 -2.55 -5.87 1.95
CA CYS A 33 -3.80 -6.23 1.31
C CYS A 33 -3.57 -6.59 -0.15
N ASN A 34 -3.96 -7.81 -0.54
CA ASN A 34 -4.16 -8.15 -1.95
C ASN A 34 -5.64 -7.95 -2.28
N GLN A 35 -5.97 -6.92 -3.05
CA GLN A 35 -7.36 -6.59 -3.36
C GLN A 35 -8.05 -7.77 -4.08
N ASP A 36 -9.33 -7.97 -3.79
CA ASP A 36 -10.17 -9.05 -4.33
C ASP A 36 -9.72 -10.49 -3.99
N SER A 37 -8.87 -10.65 -2.97
CA SER A 37 -8.47 -11.95 -2.43
C SER A 37 -9.22 -12.32 -1.15
N GLU A 38 -9.44 -13.61 -0.91
CA GLU A 38 -9.95 -14.12 0.36
C GLU A 38 -8.94 -13.85 1.50
N VAL A 39 -9.45 -13.51 2.68
CA VAL A 39 -8.63 -13.11 3.84
C VAL A 39 -9.01 -13.93 5.06
N ASP A 40 -8.01 -14.61 5.63
CA ASP A 40 -8.05 -15.09 7.01
C ASP A 40 -7.72 -13.90 7.93
N TRP A 41 -8.66 -13.52 8.80
CA TRP A 41 -8.53 -12.34 9.65
C TRP A 41 -7.46 -12.48 10.75
N ASP A 42 -7.26 -13.68 11.28
CA ASP A 42 -6.26 -13.92 12.32
C ASP A 42 -4.85 -13.83 11.72
N GLU A 43 -4.66 -14.44 10.55
CA GLU A 43 -3.42 -14.32 9.81
C GLU A 43 -3.17 -12.88 9.35
N HIS A 44 -4.19 -12.19 8.85
CA HIS A 44 -4.07 -10.81 8.37
C HIS A 44 -3.65 -9.86 9.50
N LYS A 45 -4.25 -10.01 10.68
CA LYS A 45 -3.87 -9.25 11.87
C LYS A 45 -2.44 -9.55 12.29
N LYS A 46 -2.03 -10.82 12.31
CA LYS A 46 -0.65 -11.19 12.65
C LYS A 46 0.35 -10.55 11.69
N ARG A 47 0.11 -10.64 10.38
CA ARG A 47 0.97 -10.03 9.34
C ARG A 47 1.01 -8.51 9.46
N HIS A 48 -0.10 -7.86 9.79
CA HIS A 48 -0.15 -6.43 10.08
C HIS A 48 0.77 -6.06 11.25
N ASP A 49 0.64 -6.75 12.39
CA ASP A 49 1.37 -6.44 13.61
C ASP A 49 2.89 -6.67 13.40
N GLU A 50 3.26 -7.76 12.72
CA GLU A 50 4.66 -8.02 12.31
C GLU A 50 5.22 -6.93 11.37
N LEU A 51 4.41 -6.46 10.41
CA LEU A 51 4.81 -5.41 9.49
C LEU A 51 4.99 -4.08 10.22
N LEU A 52 4.08 -3.73 11.14
CA LEU A 52 4.19 -2.53 11.96
C LEU A 52 5.47 -2.53 12.80
N GLU A 53 5.80 -3.63 13.47
CA GLU A 53 7.05 -3.76 14.23
C GLU A 53 8.30 -3.58 13.37
N LYS A 54 8.30 -4.17 12.17
CA LYS A 54 9.41 -4.03 11.21
C LYS A 54 9.59 -2.58 10.77
N VAL A 55 8.49 -1.89 10.49
CA VAL A 55 8.50 -0.50 10.03
C VAL A 55 8.93 0.46 11.12
N GLN A 56 8.55 0.22 12.38
CA GLN A 56 9.04 1.00 13.52
C GLN A 56 10.57 0.91 13.67
N LYS A 57 11.16 -0.23 13.35
CA LYS A 57 12.63 -0.45 13.38
C LYS A 57 13.33 0.08 12.13
N ASN A 58 12.70 -0.05 10.96
CA ASN A 58 13.23 0.41 9.69
C ASN A 58 12.08 0.90 8.76
N PRO A 59 11.82 2.22 8.72
CA PRO A 59 10.76 2.77 7.87
C PRO A 59 10.94 2.53 6.37
N GLN A 60 12.16 2.20 5.91
CA GLN A 60 12.45 1.98 4.48
C GLN A 60 11.94 0.64 3.95
N ILE A 61 11.42 -0.23 4.81
CA ILE A 61 10.76 -1.48 4.40
C ILE A 61 9.48 -1.24 3.57
N LEU A 62 8.86 -0.06 3.71
CA LEU A 62 7.67 0.34 2.94
C LEU A 62 8.03 1.09 1.66
N SER A 63 9.01 0.59 0.90
CA SER A 63 9.25 1.09 -0.45
C SER A 63 8.04 0.79 -1.33
N MET A 64 7.77 1.63 -2.33
CA MET A 64 6.57 1.49 -3.17
C MET A 64 6.50 0.09 -3.80
N PRO A 65 5.40 -0.66 -3.62
CA PRO A 65 5.21 -1.96 -4.22
C PRO A 65 5.12 -1.86 -5.76
N ASP A 66 5.43 -2.96 -6.45
CA ASP A 66 5.46 -3.01 -7.92
C ASP A 66 4.11 -3.33 -8.57
N HIS A 67 3.10 -3.65 -7.77
CA HIS A 67 1.75 -4.05 -8.18
C HIS A 67 0.74 -2.91 -8.05
#